data_AF-A0A938UNA1-F1
#
_entry.id   AF-A0A938UNA1-F1
#
_cell.length_a   1.000
_cell.length_b   1.000
_cell.length_c   1.000
_cell.angle_alpha   90.00
_cell.angle_beta   90.00
_cell.angle_gamma   90.00
#
_symmetry.space_group_name_H-M   'P 1'
#
loop_
_entity.id
_entity.type
_entity.pdbx_description
1 polymer ?
#
loop_
_entity_poly.entity_id
_entity_poly.type
_entity_poly.pdbx_seq_one_letter_code
_entity_poly.pdbx_strand_id
1 'polypeptide(L)'
;MRDLVVLLLLAATIFLPAAGACAEMKSTQTVEVEGGAQVIGLDLARARNEAIRNALQKAVVEVANRLLDPQEAEQKSKLLKEQIYAQAEGFIQDYRLLFETSVMDVYTVAIRVTVFAGGISGELQRLGLIRSTQYNPVSAAISLTLRGIRSYGDYVRCHGILKERIPGVRAAVPREASWGVARFDVAVEGRIPAVAERLREKLTGEIQRQDDRSLEIHLR
;
A
#
# COMPACT_ATOMS: atom_id res chain seq x y z
N MET A 1 -28.04 19.36 -60.73
CA MET A 1 -26.94 19.17 -59.77
C MET A 1 -27.29 17.94 -58.92
N ARG A 2 -27.36 16.68 -59.34
CA ARG A 2 -26.51 15.84 -60.21
C ARG A 2 -25.02 16.01 -59.93
N ASP A 3 -24.53 15.08 -59.11
CA ASP A 3 -23.24 14.41 -59.22
C ASP A 3 -21.97 15.23 -58.91
N LEU A 4 -21.60 15.27 -57.63
CA LEU A 4 -20.20 15.13 -57.22
C LEU A 4 -20.17 14.26 -55.95
N VAL A 5 -20.22 12.93 -56.13
CA VAL A 5 -19.03 12.08 -55.98
C VAL A 5 -18.61 12.10 -54.49
N VAL A 6 -19.19 11.28 -53.62
CA VAL A 6 -18.87 9.84 -53.51
C VAL A 6 -17.41 9.58 -53.80
N LEU A 7 -16.57 9.64 -52.78
CA LEU A 7 -15.29 8.92 -52.61
C LEU A 7 -14.58 9.64 -51.45
N LEU A 8 -13.93 9.04 -50.47
CA LEU A 8 -13.58 7.68 -50.13
C LEU A 8 -13.10 7.89 -48.67
N LEU A 9 -13.76 7.33 -47.65
CA LEU A 9 -13.26 6.11 -47.00
C LEU A 9 -11.76 6.19 -46.61
N LEU A 10 -11.55 5.86 -45.33
CA LEU A 10 -10.38 5.13 -44.80
C LEU A 10 -9.35 5.95 -43.98
N ALA A 11 -9.39 5.64 -42.68
CA ALA A 11 -8.23 5.32 -41.84
C ALA A 11 -7.11 6.35 -41.66
N ALA A 12 -7.15 7.02 -40.51
CA ALA A 12 -6.06 7.01 -39.55
C ALA A 12 -6.64 7.53 -38.21
N THR A 13 -7.32 6.71 -37.41
CA THR A 13 -6.66 5.85 -36.40
C THR A 13 -5.20 6.25 -36.15
N ILE A 14 -4.99 7.48 -35.67
CA ILE A 14 -3.78 7.80 -34.91
C ILE A 14 -3.96 7.17 -33.53
N PHE A 15 -3.52 5.92 -33.50
CA PHE A 15 -3.03 5.17 -32.38
C PHE A 15 -2.16 6.08 -31.48
N LEU A 16 -2.70 6.53 -30.36
CA LEU A 16 -1.89 7.05 -29.26
C LEU A 16 -1.63 5.88 -28.30
N PRO A 17 -0.39 5.36 -28.20
CA PRO A 17 -0.08 4.24 -27.32
C PRO A 17 -0.06 4.70 -25.86
N ALA A 18 -0.45 3.76 -25.01
CA ALA A 18 -0.57 3.89 -23.58
C ALA A 18 0.72 4.36 -22.89
N ALA A 19 0.61 5.41 -22.08
CA ALA A 19 1.26 5.46 -20.79
C ALA A 19 0.09 5.52 -19.78
N GLY A 20 -0.34 4.42 -19.18
CA GLY A 20 0.58 3.60 -18.39
C GLY A 20 1.08 4.37 -17.17
N ALA A 21 0.40 5.42 -16.72
CA ALA A 21 0.46 5.80 -15.31
C ALA A 21 -0.42 4.82 -14.53
N CYS A 22 0.06 3.56 -14.41
CA CYS A 22 0.05 2.98 -13.09
C CYS A 22 0.83 3.98 -12.25
N ALA A 23 0.13 4.91 -11.61
CA ALA A 23 0.60 5.36 -10.33
C ALA A 23 0.68 4.08 -9.52
N GLU A 24 1.89 3.47 -9.49
CA GLU A 24 2.29 2.69 -8.35
C GLU A 24 1.84 3.52 -7.17
N MET A 25 0.82 3.04 -6.48
CA MET A 25 0.34 3.64 -5.26
C MET A 25 1.46 3.41 -4.27
N LYS A 26 2.50 4.26 -4.34
CA LYS A 26 3.60 4.32 -3.40
C LYS A 26 2.90 4.42 -2.07
N SER A 27 3.02 3.37 -1.26
CA SER A 27 2.33 3.31 0.03
C SER A 27 2.93 4.39 0.92
N THR A 28 2.32 5.57 0.89
CA THR A 28 2.70 6.71 1.71
C THR A 28 1.80 6.78 2.92
N GLN A 29 2.38 7.09 4.08
CA GLN A 29 1.61 7.37 5.28
C GLN A 29 1.88 8.81 5.71
N THR A 30 0.82 9.49 6.13
CA THR A 30 0.93 10.83 6.72
C THR A 30 0.80 10.71 8.23
N VAL A 31 1.71 11.32 8.97
CA VAL A 31 1.74 11.31 10.44
C VAL A 31 2.01 12.71 10.97
N GLU A 32 1.51 13.01 12.16
CA GLU A 32 1.80 14.26 12.87
C GLU A 32 2.62 13.94 14.11
N VAL A 33 3.79 14.57 14.22
CA VAL A 33 4.77 14.26 15.25
C VAL A 33 5.42 15.53 15.80
N GLU A 34 5.88 15.44 17.04
CA GLU A 34 6.60 16.51 17.73
C GLU A 34 8.08 16.20 17.88
N GLY A 35 8.95 17.17 17.58
CA GLY A 35 10.40 17.09 17.79
C GLY A 35 10.90 18.22 18.66
N GLY A 36 11.96 17.95 19.42
CA GLY A 36 12.56 18.91 20.34
C GLY A 36 14.08 18.91 20.28
N ALA A 37 14.69 20.08 20.52
CA ALA A 37 16.13 20.23 20.63
C ALA A 37 16.52 21.35 21.61
N GLN A 38 17.68 21.21 22.26
CA GLN A 38 18.17 22.23 23.19
C GLN A 38 18.74 23.44 22.45
N VAL A 39 18.41 24.62 22.97
CA VAL A 39 19.00 25.89 22.56
C VAL A 39 20.32 26.06 23.32
N ILE A 40 21.44 25.94 22.61
CA ILE A 40 22.78 26.10 23.20
C ILE A 40 23.38 27.40 22.67
N GLY A 41 23.90 28.24 23.58
CA GLY A 41 24.57 29.48 23.20
C GLY A 41 23.66 30.47 22.47
N LEU A 42 22.36 30.45 22.77
CA LEU A 42 21.32 31.28 22.12
C LEU A 42 21.15 31.00 20.61
N ASP A 43 21.68 29.88 20.10
CA ASP A 43 21.53 29.50 18.70
C ASP A 43 20.18 28.81 18.44
N LEU A 44 19.15 29.63 18.24
CA LEU A 44 17.79 29.19 17.91
C LEU A 44 17.70 28.52 16.54
N ALA A 45 18.52 28.95 15.57
CA ALA A 45 18.48 28.41 14.22
C ALA A 45 18.94 26.95 14.20
N ARG A 46 20.04 26.65 14.91
CA ARG A 46 20.53 25.29 15.09
C ARG A 46 19.52 24.43 15.85
N ALA A 47 18.95 24.95 16.94
CA ALA A 47 17.94 24.22 17.72
C ALA A 47 16.70 23.91 16.89
N ARG A 48 16.20 24.87 16.09
CA ARG A 48 15.08 24.64 15.17
C ARG A 48 15.37 23.52 14.17
N ASN A 49 16.55 23.55 13.54
CA ASN A 49 16.95 22.53 12.56
C ASN A 49 17.10 21.15 13.22
N GLU A 50 17.64 21.09 14.44
CA GLU A 50 17.71 19.85 15.23
C GLU A 50 16.33 19.33 15.63
N ALA A 51 15.41 20.20 16.05
CA ALA A 51 14.05 19.83 16.41
C ALA A 51 13.28 19.25 15.21
N ILE A 52 13.46 19.83 14.03
CA ILE A 52 12.89 19.29 12.77
C ILE A 52 13.48 17.91 12.47
N ARG A 53 14.81 17.74 12.51
CA ARG A 53 15.43 16.42 12.29
C ARG A 53 14.92 15.38 13.29
N ASN A 54 14.77 15.75 14.56
CA ASN A 54 14.22 14.90 15.59
C ASN A 54 12.78 14.47 15.27
N ALA A 55 11.94 15.41 14.83
CA ALA A 55 10.57 15.13 14.44
C ALA A 55 10.50 14.20 13.20
N LEU A 56 11.30 14.46 12.16
CA LEU A 56 11.36 13.60 10.96
C LEU A 56 11.78 12.17 11.32
N GLN A 57 12.79 12.01 12.17
CA GLN A 57 13.19 10.69 12.65
C GLN A 57 12.06 9.99 13.40
N LYS A 58 11.34 10.70 14.28
CA LYS A 58 10.18 10.14 15.00
C LYS A 58 9.07 9.70 14.04
N ALA A 59 8.77 10.46 12.99
CA ALA A 59 7.80 10.06 11.98
C ALA A 59 8.15 8.71 11.33
N VAL A 60 9.42 8.51 10.98
CA VAL A 60 9.91 7.25 10.41
C VAL A 60 9.82 6.11 11.43
N VAL A 61 10.21 6.34 12.68
CA VAL A 61 10.10 5.36 13.77
C VAL A 61 8.63 4.93 13.96
N GLU A 62 7.71 5.89 13.99
CA GLU A 62 6.29 5.59 14.18
C GLU A 62 5.73 4.74 13.04
N VAL A 63 6.03 5.09 11.79
CA VAL A 63 5.60 4.31 10.62
C VAL A 63 6.25 2.93 10.62
N ALA A 64 7.52 2.80 10.98
CA ALA A 64 8.20 1.51 11.09
C ALA A 64 7.58 0.62 12.17
N ASN A 65 7.28 1.18 13.35
CA ASN A 65 6.67 0.44 14.46
C ASN A 65 5.26 -0.07 14.15
N ARG A 66 4.50 0.62 13.28
CA ARG A 66 3.20 0.10 12.79
C ARG A 66 3.33 -1.13 11.90
N LEU A 67 4.50 -1.35 11.30
CA LEU A 67 4.78 -2.48 10.40
C LEU A 67 5.44 -3.66 11.13
N LEU A 68 5.97 -3.43 12.35
CA LEU A 68 6.78 -4.39 13.09
C LEU A 68 6.03 -5.01 14.25
N ASP A 69 6.38 -6.26 14.56
CA ASP A 69 6.02 -6.84 15.85
C ASP A 69 6.82 -6.14 16.97
N PRO A 70 6.19 -5.72 18.08
CA PRO A 70 6.89 -5.05 19.18
C PRO A 70 8.06 -5.86 19.76
N GLN A 71 7.99 -7.19 19.76
CA GLN A 71 9.08 -8.06 20.23
C GLN A 71 10.29 -8.00 19.29
N GLU A 72 10.07 -8.01 17.97
CA GLU A 72 11.14 -7.91 16.97
C GLU A 72 11.80 -6.52 16.98
N ALA A 73 11.01 -5.47 17.20
CA ALA A 73 11.50 -4.10 17.30
C ALA A 73 12.49 -3.92 18.47
N GLU A 74 12.18 -4.52 19.63
CA GLU A 74 13.08 -4.49 20.79
C GLU A 74 14.34 -5.32 20.53
N GLN A 75 14.17 -6.57 20.09
CA GLN A 75 15.29 -7.50 19.86
C GLN A 75 16.30 -6.96 18.84
N LYS A 76 15.84 -6.24 17.80
CA LYS A 76 16.70 -5.71 16.73
C LYS A 76 16.79 -4.19 16.75
N SER A 77 16.59 -3.56 17.91
CA SER A 77 16.65 -2.11 18.12
C SER A 77 17.94 -1.46 17.60
N LYS A 78 19.09 -2.12 17.78
CA LYS A 78 20.38 -1.63 17.26
C LYS A 78 20.40 -1.55 15.73
N LEU A 79 19.94 -2.60 15.06
CA LEU A 79 19.92 -2.68 13.61
C LEU A 79 18.97 -1.64 13.00
N LEU A 80 17.78 -1.47 13.62
CA LEU A 80 16.81 -0.45 13.23
C LEU A 80 17.38 0.97 13.32
N LYS A 81 18.12 1.27 14.40
CA LYS A 81 18.78 2.55 14.57
C LYS A 81 19.79 2.83 13.46
N GLU A 82 20.62 1.84 13.13
CA GLU A 82 21.71 2.00 12.17
C GLU A 82 21.24 2.05 10.71
N GLN A 83 20.24 1.23 10.34
CA GLN A 83 19.85 1.05 8.94
C GLN A 83 18.63 1.87 8.53
N ILE A 84 17.77 2.26 9.48
CA ILE A 84 16.51 2.96 9.16
C ILE A 84 16.48 4.33 9.83
N TYR A 85 16.64 4.40 11.16
CA TYR A 85 16.44 5.66 11.87
C TYR A 85 17.54 6.68 11.60
N ALA A 86 18.79 6.24 11.42
CA ALA A 86 19.90 7.10 11.01
C ALA A 86 19.74 7.64 9.58
N GLN A 87 18.94 6.97 8.74
CA GLN A 87 18.68 7.34 7.35
C GLN A 87 17.25 7.83 7.14
N ALA A 88 16.60 8.34 8.20
CA ALA A 88 15.20 8.72 8.19
C ALA A 88 14.80 9.64 7.04
N GLU A 89 15.66 10.62 6.70
CA GLU A 89 15.44 11.57 5.62
C GLU A 89 15.21 10.89 4.26
N GLY A 90 15.84 9.73 3.99
CA GLY A 90 15.67 8.97 2.75
C GLY A 90 14.28 8.36 2.58
N PHE A 91 13.47 8.31 3.65
CA PHE A 91 12.11 7.82 3.63
C PHE A 91 11.06 8.95 3.66
N ILE A 92 11.48 10.21 3.78
CA ILE A 92 10.57 11.36 3.81
C ILE A 92 10.29 11.83 2.38
N GLN A 93 9.01 12.00 2.03
CA GLN A 93 8.63 12.63 0.77
C GLN A 93 8.45 14.13 0.94
N ASP A 94 7.73 14.55 1.98
CA ASP A 94 7.55 15.94 2.33
C ASP A 94 7.18 16.09 3.81
N TYR A 95 7.29 17.33 4.31
CA TYR A 95 6.77 17.71 5.61
C TYR A 95 6.25 19.14 5.60
N ARG A 96 5.36 19.44 6.55
CA ARG A 96 4.80 20.76 6.81
C ARG A 96 4.89 21.08 8.29
N LEU A 97 5.45 22.25 8.60
CA LEU A 97 5.43 22.81 9.95
C LEU A 97 4.02 23.26 10.31
N LEU A 98 3.47 22.72 11.39
CA LEU A 98 2.15 23.08 11.92
C LEU A 98 2.29 24.10 13.04
N PHE A 99 3.28 23.90 13.91
CA PHE A 99 3.53 24.72 15.08
C PHE A 99 5.01 24.69 15.45
N GLU A 100 5.52 25.80 15.99
CA GLU A 100 6.84 25.87 16.61
C GLU A 100 6.77 26.76 17.86
N THR A 101 7.52 26.38 18.89
CA THR A 101 7.63 27.14 20.13
C THR A 101 9.02 26.95 20.74
N SER A 102 9.44 27.88 21.59
CA SER A 102 10.63 27.73 22.41
C SER A 102 10.30 28.03 23.86
N VAL A 103 10.48 27.02 24.72
CA VAL A 103 10.16 27.10 26.15
C VAL A 103 11.30 26.46 26.92
N MET A 104 11.80 27.14 27.95
CA MET A 104 12.84 26.62 28.86
C MET A 104 14.06 26.04 28.13
N ASP A 105 14.64 26.82 27.21
CA ASP A 105 15.81 26.44 26.38
C ASP A 105 15.61 25.17 25.53
N VAL A 106 14.36 24.76 25.28
CA VAL A 106 14.02 23.72 24.33
C VAL A 106 13.20 24.32 23.20
N TYR A 107 13.66 24.12 21.97
CA TYR A 107 12.91 24.44 20.77
C TYR A 107 12.09 23.21 20.37
N THR A 108 10.77 23.37 20.29
CA THR A 108 9.83 22.29 19.98
C THR A 108 9.07 22.63 18.69
N VAL A 109 8.92 21.63 17.83
CA VAL A 109 8.16 21.73 16.58
C VAL A 109 7.12 20.63 16.50
N ALA A 110 5.95 20.93 15.95
CA ALA A 110 4.98 19.95 15.50
C ALA A 110 4.90 19.99 13.98
N ILE A 111 5.10 18.85 13.34
CA ILE A 111 5.11 18.74 11.88
C ILE A 111 4.17 17.63 11.41
N ARG A 112 3.55 17.85 10.26
CA ARG A 112 2.92 16.79 9.47
C ARG A 112 3.94 16.27 8.48
N VAL A 113 4.15 14.96 8.42
CA VAL A 113 5.17 14.33 7.59
C VAL A 113 4.52 13.27 6.72
N THR A 114 4.85 13.28 5.43
CA THR A 114 4.49 12.21 4.49
C THR A 114 5.70 11.30 4.30
N VAL A 115 5.55 10.06 4.75
CA VAL A 115 6.61 9.04 4.80
C VAL A 115 6.34 7.96 3.75
N PHE A 116 7.36 7.57 3.00
CA PHE A 116 7.31 6.46 2.06
C PHE A 116 7.38 5.11 2.80
N ALA A 117 6.23 4.63 3.28
CA ALA A 117 6.12 3.37 4.01
C ALA A 117 6.54 2.16 3.16
N GLY A 118 6.40 2.22 1.83
CA GLY A 118 6.89 1.18 0.92
C GLY A 118 8.40 0.95 1.00
N GLY A 119 9.19 2.03 1.10
CA GLY A 119 10.65 1.96 1.24
C GLY A 119 11.06 1.38 2.59
N ILE A 120 10.39 1.82 3.67
CA ILE A 120 10.60 1.27 5.02
C ILE A 120 10.27 -0.22 5.04
N SER A 121 9.15 -0.62 4.46
CA SER A 121 8.75 -2.03 4.37
C SER A 121 9.78 -2.86 3.61
N GLY A 122 10.28 -2.37 2.48
CA GLY A 122 11.34 -3.03 1.71
C GLY A 122 12.63 -3.20 2.51
N GLU A 123 13.03 -2.19 3.28
CA GLU A 123 14.23 -2.26 4.11
C GLU A 123 14.06 -3.24 5.29
N LEU A 124 12.92 -3.22 5.97
CA LEU A 124 12.60 -4.19 7.01
C LEU A 124 12.58 -5.64 6.48
N GLN A 125 12.12 -5.84 5.23
CA GLN A 125 12.20 -7.15 4.57
C GLN A 125 13.63 -7.56 4.28
N ARG A 126 14.47 -6.65 3.77
CA ARG A 126 15.89 -6.88 3.50
C ARG A 126 16.65 -7.29 4.77
N LEU A 127 16.27 -6.72 5.91
CA LEU A 127 16.83 -7.05 7.23
C LEU A 127 16.21 -8.30 7.88
N GLY A 128 15.24 -8.94 7.22
CA GLY A 128 14.55 -10.13 7.74
C GLY A 128 13.75 -9.87 9.02
N LEU A 129 13.31 -8.62 9.23
CA LEU A 129 12.52 -8.18 10.39
C LEU A 129 11.03 -8.41 10.21
N ILE A 130 10.58 -8.22 8.97
CA ILE A 130 9.25 -8.62 8.57
C ILE A 130 9.41 -9.68 7.50
N ARG A 131 8.65 -10.76 7.63
CA ARG A 131 8.43 -11.62 6.48
C ARG A 131 7.69 -10.77 5.47
N SER A 132 8.11 -10.88 4.22
CA SER A 132 7.33 -10.33 3.13
C SER A 132 5.92 -10.92 3.21
N THR A 133 4.97 -10.20 3.80
CA THR A 133 3.69 -9.94 3.16
C THR A 133 4.00 -9.05 1.97
N GLN A 134 4.83 -9.58 1.07
CA GLN A 134 4.82 -9.16 -0.28
C GLN A 134 3.31 -9.19 -0.62
N TYR A 135 2.79 -8.05 -1.05
CA TYR A 135 2.28 -8.06 -2.39
C TYR A 135 3.28 -8.88 -3.23
N ASN A 136 3.02 -10.19 -3.32
CA ASN A 136 3.90 -11.17 -3.93
C ASN A 136 3.37 -11.37 -5.33
N PRO A 137 3.88 -10.66 -6.35
CA PRO A 137 3.62 -11.10 -7.71
C PRO A 137 4.23 -12.50 -8.00
N VAL A 138 4.99 -13.10 -7.08
CA VAL A 138 5.64 -14.43 -7.25
C VAL A 138 4.90 -15.59 -6.55
N SER A 139 3.79 -15.35 -5.86
CA SER A 139 2.74 -16.37 -5.74
C SER A 139 1.62 -15.87 -6.63
N ALA A 140 1.61 -16.33 -7.88
CA ALA A 140 0.72 -15.88 -8.97
C ALA A 140 -0.46 -15.06 -8.46
N ALA A 141 -0.30 -13.73 -8.37
CA ALA A 141 -1.39 -12.90 -7.89
C ALA A 141 -2.46 -12.96 -8.98
N ILE A 142 -3.58 -13.63 -8.70
CA ILE A 142 -4.70 -13.73 -9.63
C ILE A 142 -5.71 -12.64 -9.30
N SER A 143 -6.30 -12.06 -10.33
CA SER A 143 -7.45 -11.19 -10.18
C SER A 143 -8.69 -12.05 -9.93
N LEU A 144 -9.27 -11.97 -8.73
CA LEU A 144 -10.54 -12.59 -8.39
C LEU A 144 -11.68 -11.59 -8.62
N THR A 145 -12.58 -11.90 -9.54
CA THR A 145 -13.80 -11.11 -9.78
C THR A 145 -15.01 -11.88 -9.26
N LEU A 146 -15.70 -11.31 -8.28
CA LEU A 146 -16.97 -11.81 -7.76
C LEU A 146 -18.10 -11.02 -8.40
N ARG A 147 -18.98 -11.70 -9.15
CA ARG A 147 -20.21 -11.12 -9.70
C ARG A 147 -21.41 -11.52 -8.85
N GLY A 148 -22.46 -10.70 -8.88
CA GLY A 148 -23.70 -10.97 -8.15
C GLY A 148 -23.77 -10.33 -6.76
N ILE A 149 -22.90 -9.36 -6.47
CA ILE A 149 -22.96 -8.56 -5.23
C ILE A 149 -24.17 -7.62 -5.31
N ARG A 150 -25.27 -7.96 -4.61
CA ARG A 150 -26.53 -7.19 -4.63
C ARG A 150 -26.64 -6.22 -3.46
N SER A 151 -25.82 -6.39 -2.43
CA SER A 151 -25.83 -5.57 -1.23
C SER A 151 -24.44 -5.42 -0.61
N TYR A 152 -24.28 -4.41 0.24
CA TYR A 152 -23.08 -4.26 1.06
C TYR A 152 -22.85 -5.47 1.99
N GLY A 153 -23.93 -6.09 2.48
CA GLY A 153 -23.85 -7.30 3.30
C GLY A 153 -23.21 -8.48 2.56
N ASP A 154 -23.49 -8.62 1.26
CA ASP A 154 -22.87 -9.66 0.42
C ASP A 154 -21.37 -9.43 0.27
N TYR A 155 -20.96 -8.17 0.09
CA TYR A 155 -19.55 -7.79 0.07
C TYR A 155 -18.86 -8.10 1.41
N VAL A 156 -19.43 -7.68 2.54
CA VAL A 156 -18.83 -7.92 3.87
C VAL A 156 -18.70 -9.42 4.15
N ARG A 157 -19.70 -10.22 3.77
CA ARG A 157 -19.66 -11.69 3.87
C ARG A 157 -18.52 -12.28 3.05
N CYS A 158 -18.41 -11.91 1.77
CA CYS A 158 -17.37 -12.43 0.89
C CYS A 158 -15.97 -12.01 1.36
N HIS A 159 -15.80 -10.74 1.73
CA HIS A 159 -14.54 -10.23 2.26
C HIS A 159 -14.16 -10.89 3.59
N GLY A 160 -15.14 -11.19 4.46
CA GLY A 160 -14.93 -11.97 5.68
C GLY A 160 -14.41 -13.38 5.38
N ILE A 161 -15.07 -14.10 4.46
CA ILE A 161 -14.66 -15.45 4.04
C ILE A 161 -13.25 -15.46 3.45
N LEU A 162 -12.90 -14.46 2.64
CA LEU A 162 -11.56 -14.32 2.05
C LEU A 162 -10.47 -13.98 3.07
N LYS A 163 -10.85 -13.37 4.21
CA LYS A 163 -9.94 -13.10 5.34
C LYS A 163 -9.79 -14.29 6.27
N GLU A 164 -10.80 -15.14 6.37
CA GLU A 164 -10.71 -16.41 7.08
C GLU A 164 -9.77 -17.34 6.31
N ARG A 165 -8.90 -18.07 7.02
CA ARG A 165 -7.81 -18.87 6.43
C ARG A 165 -8.33 -19.92 5.43
N ILE A 166 -8.45 -19.54 4.15
CA ILE A 166 -8.69 -20.47 3.04
C ILE A 166 -7.35 -21.12 2.69
N PRO A 167 -7.23 -22.46 2.81
CA PRO A 167 -5.99 -23.14 2.45
C PRO A 167 -5.62 -22.89 0.98
N GLY A 168 -4.42 -22.36 0.74
CA GLY A 168 -3.94 -21.97 -0.59
C GLY A 168 -4.23 -20.51 -0.96
N VAL A 169 -4.87 -19.73 -0.09
CA VAL A 169 -4.97 -18.27 -0.20
C VAL A 169 -4.17 -17.64 0.92
N ARG A 170 -3.09 -16.92 0.58
CA ARG A 170 -2.26 -16.23 1.58
C ARG A 170 -2.79 -14.85 1.93
N ALA A 171 -3.35 -14.15 0.96
CA ALA A 171 -3.92 -12.83 1.14
C ALA A 171 -4.97 -12.55 0.07
N ALA A 172 -5.96 -11.74 0.42
CA ALA A 172 -6.94 -11.19 -0.50
C ALA A 172 -7.09 -9.70 -0.21
N VAL A 173 -6.74 -8.85 -1.18
CA VAL A 173 -6.79 -7.40 -1.05
C VAL A 173 -7.91 -6.85 -1.94
N PRO A 174 -8.88 -6.09 -1.40
CA PRO A 174 -9.91 -5.47 -2.23
C PRO A 174 -9.30 -4.44 -3.18
N ARG A 175 -9.69 -4.49 -4.45
CA ARG A 175 -9.26 -3.54 -5.50
C ARG A 175 -10.40 -2.65 -5.96
N GLU A 176 -11.60 -3.21 -6.07
CA GLU A 176 -12.79 -2.50 -6.47
C GLU A 176 -14.01 -3.15 -5.81
N ALA A 177 -14.94 -2.33 -5.35
CA ALA A 177 -16.26 -2.79 -4.93
C ALA A 177 -17.28 -1.83 -5.55
N SER A 178 -17.98 -2.31 -6.58
CA SER A 178 -19.02 -1.57 -7.29
C SER A 178 -20.31 -2.39 -7.30
N TRP A 179 -21.41 -1.75 -7.69
CA TRP A 179 -22.71 -2.42 -7.73
C TRP A 179 -22.65 -3.65 -8.66
N GLY A 180 -22.95 -4.83 -8.13
CA GLY A 180 -22.93 -6.09 -8.88
C GLY A 180 -21.57 -6.79 -8.94
N VAL A 181 -20.45 -6.13 -8.61
CA VAL A 181 -19.09 -6.68 -8.77
C VAL A 181 -18.15 -6.29 -7.63
N ALA A 182 -17.42 -7.27 -7.10
CA ALA A 182 -16.27 -7.04 -6.21
C ALA A 182 -15.00 -7.68 -6.80
N ARG A 183 -13.91 -6.93 -6.88
CA ARG A 183 -12.61 -7.40 -7.38
C ARG A 183 -11.57 -7.41 -6.27
N PHE A 184 -10.79 -8.48 -6.23
CA PHE A 184 -9.71 -8.69 -5.27
C PHE A 184 -8.44 -9.13 -5.99
N ASP A 185 -7.29 -8.67 -5.48
CA ASP A 185 -6.00 -9.27 -5.78
C ASP A 185 -5.76 -10.39 -4.75
N VAL A 186 -5.67 -11.63 -5.24
CA VAL A 186 -5.55 -12.82 -4.39
C VAL A 186 -4.18 -13.44 -4.59
N ALA A 187 -3.41 -13.50 -3.50
CA ALA A 187 -2.13 -14.21 -3.47
C ALA A 187 -2.40 -15.70 -3.21
N VAL A 188 -2.11 -16.55 -4.19
CA VAL A 188 -2.38 -17.99 -4.11
C VAL A 188 -1.12 -18.83 -3.87
N GLU A 189 -1.23 -19.88 -3.08
CA GLU A 189 -0.17 -20.86 -2.84
C GLU A 189 -0.58 -22.22 -3.40
N GLY A 190 0.22 -22.75 -4.32
CA GLY A 190 -0.07 -24.00 -5.02
C GLY A 190 -0.73 -23.79 -6.40
N ARG A 191 -1.46 -24.82 -6.86
CA ARG A 191 -2.07 -24.83 -8.20
C ARG A 191 -3.37 -24.02 -8.24
N ILE A 192 -3.49 -23.10 -9.19
CA ILE A 192 -4.68 -22.24 -9.37
C ILE A 192 -5.99 -23.04 -9.44
N PRO A 193 -6.11 -24.15 -10.19
CA PRO A 193 -7.35 -24.93 -10.22
C PRO A 193 -7.79 -25.45 -8.84
N ALA A 194 -6.85 -25.84 -7.98
CA ALA A 194 -7.17 -26.34 -6.65
C ALA A 194 -7.64 -25.23 -5.70
N VAL A 195 -7.10 -24.03 -5.86
CA VAL A 195 -7.51 -22.85 -5.09
C VAL A 195 -8.86 -22.32 -5.58
N ALA A 196 -9.08 -22.31 -6.90
CA ALA A 196 -10.33 -21.89 -7.51
C ALA A 196 -11.52 -22.73 -7.03
N GLU A 197 -11.35 -24.05 -6.95
CA GLU A 197 -12.41 -24.94 -6.47
C GLU A 197 -12.78 -24.68 -5.01
N ARG A 198 -11.78 -24.41 -4.16
CA ARG A 198 -12.01 -24.05 -2.75
C ARG A 198 -12.71 -22.71 -2.60
N LEU A 199 -12.31 -21.73 -3.41
CA LEU A 199 -12.95 -20.41 -3.45
C LEU A 199 -14.41 -20.54 -3.90
N ARG A 200 -14.67 -21.35 -4.92
CA ARG A 200 -16.03 -21.67 -5.41
C ARG A 200 -16.91 -22.26 -4.30
N GLU A 201 -16.41 -23.26 -3.58
CA GLU A 201 -17.11 -23.92 -2.48
C GLU A 201 -17.40 -22.96 -1.33
N LYS A 202 -16.40 -22.17 -0.90
CA LYS A 202 -16.53 -21.28 0.26
C LYS A 202 -17.39 -20.05 -0.02
N LEU A 203 -17.33 -19.51 -1.23
CA LEU A 203 -18.12 -18.35 -1.65
C LEU A 203 -19.51 -18.73 -2.16
N THR A 204 -19.84 -20.03 -2.22
CA THR A 204 -21.13 -20.54 -2.72
C THR A 204 -21.44 -20.01 -4.12
N GLY A 205 -20.48 -20.12 -5.04
CA GLY A 205 -20.59 -19.58 -6.39
C GLY A 205 -20.30 -20.59 -7.49
N GLU A 206 -20.29 -20.10 -8.73
CA GLU A 206 -19.93 -20.84 -9.93
C GLU A 206 -18.74 -20.17 -10.63
N ILE A 207 -17.73 -20.95 -10.97
CA ILE A 207 -16.58 -20.46 -11.75
C ILE A 207 -17.06 -20.19 -13.18
N GLN A 208 -17.07 -18.93 -13.58
CA GLN A 208 -17.42 -18.51 -14.94
C GLN A 208 -16.20 -18.49 -15.86
N ARG A 209 -15.03 -18.13 -15.31
CA ARG A 209 -13.77 -18.07 -16.05
C ARG A 209 -12.59 -18.37 -15.13
N GLN A 210 -11.60 -19.09 -15.64
CA GLN A 210 -10.37 -19.37 -14.93
C GLN A 210 -9.19 -19.42 -15.91
N ASP A 211 -8.24 -18.53 -15.69
CA ASP A 211 -6.98 -18.41 -16.44
C ASP A 211 -5.81 -18.38 -15.43
N ASP A 212 -4.57 -18.41 -15.91
CA ASP A 212 -3.36 -18.38 -15.05
C ASP A 212 -3.22 -17.11 -14.20
N ARG A 213 -3.99 -16.05 -14.51
CA ARG A 213 -3.95 -14.75 -13.81
C ARG A 213 -5.32 -14.20 -13.43
N SER A 214 -6.40 -14.91 -13.72
CA SER A 214 -7.75 -14.41 -13.44
C SER A 214 -8.71 -15.53 -13.09
N LEU A 215 -9.55 -15.30 -12.08
CA LEU A 215 -10.62 -16.17 -11.66
C LEU A 215 -11.91 -15.34 -11.53
N GLU A 216 -12.95 -15.74 -12.23
CA GLU A 216 -14.27 -15.10 -12.14
C GLU A 216 -15.26 -16.08 -11.52
N ILE A 217 -15.91 -15.67 -10.43
CA ILE A 217 -16.94 -16.45 -9.73
C ILE A 217 -18.23 -15.64 -9.71
N HIS A 218 -19.31 -16.26 -10.16
CA HIS A 218 -20.67 -15.74 -10.01
C HIS A 218 -21.28 -16.28 -8.71
N LEU A 219 -21.67 -15.38 -7.82
CA LEU A 219 -22.32 -15.73 -6.56
C LEU A 219 -23.80 -16.02 -6.79
N ARG A 220 -24.32 -17.09 -6.18
CA ARG A 220 -25.73 -17.46 -6.30
C ARG A 220 -26.65 -16.60 -5.43
#